data_AF-A0A254UP64-F1
#
_entry.id   AF-A0A254UP64-F1
#
_cell.length_a   1.000
_cell.length_b   1.000
_cell.length_c   1.000
_cell.angle_alpha   90.00
_cell.angle_beta   90.00
_cell.angle_gamma   90.00
#
_symmetry.space_group_name_H-M   'P 1'
#
loop_
_entity.id
_entity.type
_entity.pdbx_description
1 polymer ?
#
loop_
_entity_poly.entity_id
_entity_poly.type
_entity_poly.pdbx_seq_one_letter_code
_entity_poly.pdbx_strand_id
1 'polypeptide(L)'
;MICQKQKPGIGRIEQGKARIQTQQTHARPSRAACVFRVGFPGRGDRHGIKAAFGASQMRAQQGWIGAQMAHRGAVMFDERRLPELLARGSLMLEFTLMRGEQSPLPLIHLHQREGWRNFLSLNLDVDGRIVLAQRRGAAVHAISIDATQERLTGGRMRLIWRWDGPGRESLLTLEALDQRTIRQQAGVAPLPLTRDEAAALLDPAGPARIGPRVDWLALGDHLQPMGPAGCFAPATPIQTPEGVVPAARLRAGDLVETIDAGPQPVLWSGRVSLPAIGHLRPVKLCAPVFSARQDLWVMPQHRVALSGPSVDFIFGEDEVLIEARSLADGCAALQPDCPGVLEWHGLLLGGHHLLMADGCKLESLHIGRLARQPLLAATTAFAGLVREGGLPLHRKPVRKIVSGYEAKTLASARRQGLRPFVA
;
A
#
# COMPACT_ATOMS: atom_id res chain seq x y z
N MET A 1 76.16 -4.44 -4.11
CA MET A 1 77.42 -3.72 -4.39
C MET A 1 77.75 -3.94 -5.86
N ILE A 2 78.27 -2.91 -6.55
CA ILE A 2 78.50 -2.81 -8.02
C ILE A 2 77.18 -2.49 -8.77
N CYS A 3 76.79 -1.26 -9.13
CA CYS A 3 77.45 -0.12 -9.77
C CYS A 3 77.87 -0.39 -11.23
N GLN A 4 77.11 0.09 -12.22
CA GLN A 4 77.59 1.13 -13.16
C GLN A 4 76.50 1.64 -14.12
N LYS A 5 76.57 2.96 -14.32
CA LYS A 5 75.79 3.82 -15.23
C LYS A 5 76.43 3.81 -16.63
N GLN A 6 75.65 4.10 -17.68
CA GLN A 6 75.80 5.28 -18.57
C GLN A 6 75.05 5.14 -19.91
N LYS A 7 74.19 6.12 -20.20
CA LYS A 7 73.85 6.66 -21.54
C LYS A 7 75.03 7.56 -22.00
N PRO A 8 75.26 7.93 -23.29
CA PRO A 8 74.25 8.57 -24.18
C PRO A 8 74.45 8.38 -25.71
N GLY A 9 73.56 8.96 -26.51
CA GLY A 9 73.78 9.11 -27.96
C GLY A 9 72.54 9.60 -28.71
N ILE A 10 72.38 10.92 -28.80
CA ILE A 10 71.43 11.59 -29.71
C ILE A 10 72.16 11.80 -31.04
N GLY A 11 71.59 11.30 -32.14
CA GLY A 11 72.04 11.56 -33.51
C GLY A 11 70.84 11.80 -34.42
N ARG A 12 70.75 13.03 -34.92
CA ARG A 12 69.73 13.58 -35.84
C ARG A 12 69.91 13.01 -37.25
N ILE A 13 68.83 12.60 -37.92
CA ILE A 13 68.71 12.64 -39.39
C ILE A 13 67.28 13.10 -39.72
N GLU A 14 67.16 14.23 -40.42
CA GLU A 14 65.94 14.66 -41.08
C GLU A 14 65.95 14.26 -42.57
N GLN A 15 64.74 14.14 -43.10
CA GLN A 15 64.29 14.27 -44.50
C GLN A 15 63.91 12.97 -45.23
N GLY A 16 62.64 12.93 -45.67
CA GLY A 16 62.16 12.00 -46.69
C GLY A 16 60.66 11.70 -46.57
N LYS A 17 59.82 12.53 -47.19
CA LYS A 17 58.37 12.29 -47.35
C LYS A 17 58.13 10.98 -48.11
N ALA A 18 57.32 10.09 -47.55
CA ALA A 18 56.55 9.11 -48.33
C ALA A 18 55.19 8.88 -47.65
N ARG A 19 54.14 9.17 -48.40
CA ARG A 19 52.73 9.07 -48.03
C ARG A 19 52.34 7.61 -48.23
N ILE A 20 52.07 6.87 -47.15
CA ILE A 20 51.43 5.55 -47.22
C ILE A 20 50.23 5.58 -46.27
N GLN A 21 49.05 5.43 -46.86
CA GLN A 21 47.82 5.12 -46.15
C GLN A 21 47.96 3.74 -45.51
N THR A 22 47.75 3.64 -44.21
CA THR A 22 47.53 2.35 -43.55
C THR A 22 46.36 2.50 -42.60
N GLN A 23 45.28 1.78 -42.93
CA GLN A 23 44.11 1.60 -42.09
C GLN A 23 44.54 0.94 -40.78
N GLN A 24 44.31 1.62 -39.65
CA GLN A 24 44.33 0.99 -38.34
C GLN A 24 42.91 0.81 -37.85
N THR A 25 42.46 -0.44 -37.86
CA THR A 25 41.29 -0.94 -37.16
C THR A 25 41.55 -0.89 -35.65
N HIS A 26 40.95 0.08 -34.96
CA HIS A 26 40.72 0.02 -33.52
C HIS A 26 39.23 0.20 -33.26
N ALA A 27 38.52 -0.93 -33.17
CA ALA A 27 37.15 -0.97 -32.68
C ALA A 27 37.17 -0.74 -31.15
N ARG A 28 36.77 0.47 -30.72
CA ARG A 28 36.39 0.75 -29.34
C ARG A 28 35.00 0.15 -29.08
N PRO A 29 34.75 -0.50 -27.93
CA PRO A 29 33.39 -0.93 -27.59
C PRO A 29 32.54 0.32 -27.34
N SER A 30 31.43 0.43 -28.06
CA SER A 30 30.45 1.50 -27.89
C SER A 30 29.83 1.39 -26.48
N ARG A 31 30.11 2.37 -25.63
CA ARG A 31 29.31 2.62 -24.44
C ARG A 31 27.94 3.12 -24.91
N ALA A 32 26.99 2.20 -25.07
CA ALA A 32 25.58 2.55 -25.08
C ALA A 32 25.21 3.05 -23.67
N ALA A 33 25.38 4.35 -23.44
CA ALA A 33 24.83 5.01 -22.28
C ALA A 33 23.30 4.86 -22.35
N CYS A 34 22.74 3.98 -21.52
CA CYS A 34 21.31 3.94 -21.27
C CYS A 34 20.97 5.24 -20.54
N VAL A 35 20.61 6.27 -21.30
CA VAL A 35 20.10 7.53 -20.75
C VAL A 35 18.72 7.23 -20.18
N PHE A 36 18.67 6.95 -18.89
CA PHE A 36 17.42 7.00 -18.13
C PHE A 36 16.87 8.42 -18.28
N ARG A 37 15.83 8.58 -19.10
CA ARG A 37 14.99 9.79 -19.04
C ARG A 37 14.33 9.81 -17.68
N VAL A 38 14.94 10.51 -16.74
CA VAL A 38 14.31 10.92 -15.49
C VAL A 38 13.24 11.94 -15.88
N GLY A 39 12.04 11.46 -16.14
CA GLY A 39 10.86 12.32 -16.20
C GLY A 39 10.63 12.90 -14.82
N PHE A 40 10.73 14.23 -14.70
CA PHE A 40 10.34 14.94 -13.47
C PHE A 40 8.89 14.59 -13.09
N PRO A 41 8.56 14.50 -11.79
CA PRO A 41 7.25 14.14 -11.30
C PRO A 41 6.29 15.32 -11.45
N GLY A 42 5.83 15.58 -12.67
CA GLY A 42 4.97 16.73 -12.99
C GLY A 42 3.57 16.37 -13.51
N ARG A 43 3.37 15.16 -14.01
CA ARG A 43 2.06 14.64 -14.44
C ARG A 43 1.94 13.21 -13.98
N GLY A 44 1.05 12.94 -13.02
CA GLY A 44 0.80 11.58 -12.53
C GLY A 44 0.50 10.62 -13.69
N ASP A 45 0.93 9.37 -13.56
CA ASP A 45 0.79 8.32 -14.59
C ASP A 45 -0.68 7.87 -14.76
N ARG A 46 -1.52 8.78 -15.26
CA ARG A 46 -2.95 8.56 -15.45
C ARG A 46 -3.24 7.51 -16.52
N HIS A 47 -2.33 7.32 -17.48
CA HIS A 47 -2.51 6.34 -18.56
C HIS A 47 -2.24 4.92 -18.04
N GLY A 48 -1.15 4.70 -17.30
CA GLY A 48 -0.86 3.41 -16.68
C GLY A 48 -1.94 2.96 -15.70
N ILE A 49 -2.44 3.88 -14.86
CA ILE A 49 -3.52 3.58 -13.92
C ILE A 49 -4.82 3.22 -14.65
N LYS A 50 -5.21 3.94 -15.70
CA LYS A 50 -6.41 3.61 -16.48
C LYS A 50 -6.32 2.23 -17.13
N ALA A 51 -5.13 1.82 -17.59
CA ALA A 51 -4.92 0.49 -18.16
C ALA A 51 -5.00 -0.61 -17.09
N ALA A 52 -4.35 -0.40 -15.93
CA ALA A 52 -4.29 -1.40 -14.87
C ALA A 52 -5.61 -1.62 -14.12
N PHE A 53 -6.43 -0.56 -14.02
CA PHE A 53 -7.71 -0.57 -13.30
C PHE A 53 -8.93 -0.45 -14.21
N GLY A 54 -8.79 -0.30 -15.53
CA GLY A 54 -9.89 -0.17 -16.49
C GLY A 54 -10.66 1.16 -16.44
N ALA A 55 -11.07 1.68 -17.61
CA ALA A 55 -11.84 2.94 -17.72
C ALA A 55 -13.25 2.87 -17.10
N SER A 56 -13.84 1.67 -17.03
CA SER A 56 -15.16 1.40 -16.45
C SER A 56 -15.11 1.02 -14.96
N GLN A 57 -13.92 0.68 -14.43
CA GLN A 57 -13.73 0.21 -13.06
C GLN A 57 -13.21 1.31 -12.11
N MET A 58 -12.69 2.43 -12.64
CA MET A 58 -12.67 3.72 -11.92
C MET A 58 -14.08 4.28 -11.64
N ARG A 59 -15.13 3.65 -12.19
CA ARG A 59 -16.56 3.94 -11.95
C ARG A 59 -17.28 2.84 -11.17
N ALA A 60 -16.57 1.83 -10.64
CA ALA A 60 -17.20 0.83 -9.77
C ALA A 60 -17.50 1.46 -8.40
N GLN A 61 -18.66 2.09 -8.31
CA GLN A 61 -19.31 2.75 -7.17
C GLN A 61 -19.42 1.82 -5.94
N GLN A 62 -18.32 1.61 -5.22
CA GLN A 62 -18.28 0.80 -3.99
C GLN A 62 -18.14 1.69 -2.76
N GLY A 63 -19.09 2.61 -2.66
CA GLY A 63 -19.51 3.24 -1.42
C GLY A 63 -18.55 4.21 -0.74
N TRP A 64 -17.40 4.57 -1.31
CA TRP A 64 -16.65 5.74 -0.85
C TRP A 64 -17.21 7.01 -1.48
N ILE A 65 -17.55 8.00 -0.67
CA ILE A 65 -18.20 9.26 -1.07
C ILE A 65 -17.15 10.31 -1.41
N GLY A 66 -16.20 10.52 -0.51
CA GLY A 66 -15.19 11.56 -0.65
C GLY A 66 -14.15 11.48 0.46
N ALA A 67 -13.13 12.32 0.34
CA ALA A 67 -12.06 12.45 1.30
C ALA A 67 -11.64 13.90 1.49
N GLN A 68 -11.15 14.22 2.69
CA GLN A 68 -10.49 15.48 3.00
C GLN A 68 -9.02 15.20 3.34
N MET A 69 -8.12 15.98 2.75
CA MET A 69 -6.68 15.91 2.95
C MET A 69 -6.17 17.23 3.53
N ALA A 70 -5.37 17.19 4.59
CA ALA A 70 -4.91 18.40 5.29
C ALA A 70 -4.22 19.43 4.38
N HIS A 71 -3.51 18.96 3.35
CA HIS A 71 -2.69 19.79 2.45
C HIS A 71 -3.25 19.91 1.02
N ARG A 72 -4.42 19.34 0.72
CA ARG A 72 -5.04 19.38 -0.63
C ARG A 72 -6.52 19.73 -0.65
N GLY A 73 -7.17 19.90 0.51
CA GLY A 73 -8.60 20.13 0.58
C GLY A 73 -9.39 18.84 0.35
N ALA A 74 -10.60 18.95 -0.20
CA ALA A 74 -11.48 17.81 -0.40
C ALA A 74 -11.44 17.26 -1.84
N VAL A 75 -11.63 15.95 -1.95
CA VAL A 75 -11.81 15.24 -3.20
C VAL A 75 -13.09 14.43 -3.08
N MET A 76 -14.07 14.75 -3.93
CA MET A 76 -15.27 13.95 -4.07
C MET A 76 -15.00 12.79 -5.03
N PHE A 77 -15.32 11.58 -4.61
CA PHE A 77 -15.22 10.39 -5.45
C PHE A 77 -16.54 10.08 -6.15
N ASP A 78 -17.65 10.49 -5.52
CA ASP A 78 -18.99 10.29 -6.00
C ASP A 78 -19.80 11.59 -5.82
N GLU A 79 -20.40 12.07 -6.91
CA GLU A 79 -21.19 13.31 -6.95
C GLU A 79 -22.69 13.08 -6.69
N ARG A 80 -23.10 11.83 -6.42
CA ARG A 80 -24.51 11.53 -6.11
C ARG A 80 -24.97 12.31 -4.89
N ARG A 81 -26.26 12.67 -4.89
CA ARG A 81 -26.91 13.23 -3.72
C ARG A 81 -26.97 12.16 -2.62
N LEU A 82 -26.38 12.45 -1.47
CA LEU A 82 -26.43 11.56 -0.31
C LEU A 82 -27.87 11.42 0.23
N PRO A 83 -28.27 10.26 0.77
CA PRO A 83 -29.53 10.13 1.50
C PRO A 83 -29.54 11.04 2.74
N GLU A 84 -30.70 11.33 3.31
CA GLU A 84 -30.79 12.16 4.53
C GLU A 84 -30.08 11.55 5.73
N LEU A 85 -30.06 10.21 5.79
CA LEU A 85 -29.38 9.43 6.81
C LEU A 85 -28.57 8.33 6.12
N LEU A 86 -27.28 8.25 6.45
CA LEU A 86 -26.40 7.16 6.03
C LEU A 86 -26.59 5.99 7.00
N ALA A 87 -27.60 5.16 6.78
CA ALA A 87 -27.95 4.04 7.67
C ALA A 87 -26.77 3.09 7.93
N ARG A 88 -25.86 2.98 6.95
CA ARG A 88 -24.58 2.27 7.04
C ARG A 88 -23.46 3.16 6.55
N GLY A 89 -22.26 2.94 7.05
CA GLY A 89 -21.09 3.62 6.51
C GLY A 89 -19.80 3.34 7.24
N SER A 90 -18.75 3.97 6.73
CA SER A 90 -17.39 3.89 7.24
C SER A 90 -16.72 5.26 7.18
N LEU A 91 -16.03 5.61 8.25
CA LEU A 91 -15.14 6.76 8.35
C LEU A 91 -13.74 6.22 8.58
N MET A 92 -12.83 6.49 7.66
CA MET A 92 -11.44 6.08 7.74
C MET A 92 -10.55 7.31 7.80
N LEU A 93 -9.56 7.32 8.68
CA LEU A 93 -8.56 8.38 8.73
C LEU A 93 -7.17 7.83 9.00
N GLU A 94 -6.14 8.53 8.53
CA GLU A 94 -4.77 8.32 8.96
C GLU A 94 -4.31 9.51 9.80
N PHE A 95 -3.58 9.21 10.86
CA PHE A 95 -3.01 10.19 11.76
C PHE A 95 -1.69 9.71 12.33
N THR A 96 -0.90 10.63 12.85
CA THR A 96 0.39 10.33 13.47
C THR A 96 0.34 10.54 14.98
N LEU A 97 0.78 9.54 15.74
CA LEU A 97 1.02 9.65 17.18
C LEU A 97 2.49 9.92 17.45
N MET A 98 2.76 10.86 18.34
CA MET A 98 4.12 11.09 18.81
C MET A 98 4.49 10.04 19.87
N ARG A 99 5.77 9.66 19.91
CA ARG A 99 6.26 8.73 20.93
C ARG A 99 6.09 9.34 22.31
N GLY A 100 5.41 8.63 23.21
CA GLY A 100 5.22 9.07 24.60
C GLY A 100 4.26 10.25 24.72
N GLU A 101 3.34 10.40 23.78
CA GLU A 101 2.27 11.40 23.78
C GLU A 101 1.49 11.44 25.11
N GLN A 102 1.47 12.60 25.79
CA GLN A 102 0.79 12.79 27.07
C GLN A 102 -0.45 13.70 26.98
N SER A 103 -0.48 14.58 25.97
CA SER A 103 -1.59 15.51 25.77
C SER A 103 -2.75 14.85 25.03
N PRO A 104 -4.01 15.24 25.32
CA PRO A 104 -5.14 14.86 24.50
C PRO A 104 -4.91 15.28 23.04
N LEU A 105 -5.31 14.42 22.10
CA LEU A 105 -5.23 14.70 20.67
C LEU A 105 -6.64 14.69 20.08
N PRO A 106 -7.24 15.85 19.76
CA PRO A 106 -8.45 15.87 18.96
C PRO A 106 -8.14 15.34 17.56
N LEU A 107 -8.96 14.39 17.08
CA LEU A 107 -8.87 13.86 15.71
C LEU A 107 -9.98 14.45 14.84
N ILE A 108 -11.21 14.42 15.33
CA ILE A 108 -12.38 15.02 14.66
C ILE A 108 -13.26 15.64 15.72
N HIS A 109 -13.79 16.82 15.44
CA HIS A 109 -14.81 17.43 16.26
C HIS A 109 -15.82 18.17 15.40
N LEU A 110 -17.08 17.80 15.51
CA LEU A 110 -18.19 18.40 14.77
C LEU A 110 -19.28 18.80 15.76
N HIS A 111 -19.57 20.09 15.82
CA HIS A 111 -20.76 20.63 16.48
C HIS A 111 -21.78 21.07 15.44
N GLN A 112 -23.05 20.75 15.68
CA GLN A 112 -24.14 21.44 15.02
C GLN A 112 -24.48 22.71 15.82
N ARG A 113 -24.68 23.83 15.11
CA ARG A 113 -24.91 25.14 15.72
C ARG A 113 -26.05 25.10 16.75
N GLU A 114 -25.86 25.88 17.83
CA GLU A 114 -26.81 26.16 18.93
C GLU A 114 -27.19 24.98 19.85
N GLY A 115 -26.23 24.54 20.67
CA GLY A 115 -26.50 23.80 21.90
C GLY A 115 -25.56 22.62 22.15
N TRP A 116 -25.30 22.30 23.42
CA TRP A 116 -24.42 21.19 23.87
C TRP A 116 -24.99 19.78 23.57
N ARG A 117 -26.09 19.70 22.83
CA ARG A 117 -26.89 18.48 22.67
C ARG A 117 -26.59 17.70 21.38
N ASN A 118 -25.86 18.27 20.43
CA ASN A 118 -25.54 17.62 19.17
C ASN A 118 -24.05 17.73 18.84
N PHE A 119 -23.35 16.61 18.85
CA PHE A 119 -21.93 16.57 18.47
C PHE A 119 -21.51 15.19 17.97
N LEU A 120 -20.41 15.19 17.24
CA LEU A 120 -19.57 14.02 16.97
C LEU A 120 -18.14 14.39 17.31
N SER A 121 -17.50 13.61 18.18
CA SER A 121 -16.10 13.80 18.55
C SER A 121 -15.34 12.50 18.45
N LEU A 122 -14.10 12.60 18.01
CA LEU A 122 -13.12 11.54 18.03
C LEU A 122 -11.82 12.13 18.58
N ASN A 123 -11.33 11.59 19.68
CA ASN A 123 -10.14 12.11 20.35
C ASN A 123 -9.35 11.00 21.04
N LEU A 124 -8.03 11.15 21.10
CA LEU A 124 -7.20 10.45 22.08
C LEU A 124 -7.27 11.22 23.40
N ASP A 125 -7.61 10.55 24.49
CA ASP A 125 -7.63 11.13 25.83
C ASP A 125 -6.29 10.98 26.58
N VAL A 126 -6.24 11.50 27.81
CA VAL A 126 -5.06 11.45 28.69
C VAL A 126 -4.73 10.03 29.16
N ASP A 127 -5.69 9.12 29.14
CA ASP A 127 -5.51 7.72 29.52
C ASP A 127 -5.01 6.86 28.36
N GLY A 128 -4.86 7.45 27.17
CA GLY A 128 -4.40 6.77 25.97
C GLY A 128 -5.49 5.96 25.27
N ARG A 129 -6.76 6.32 25.46
CA ARG A 129 -7.89 5.75 24.73
C ARG A 129 -8.33 6.67 23.61
N ILE A 130 -8.61 6.10 22.45
CA ILE A 130 -9.30 6.81 21.38
C ILE A 130 -10.79 6.64 21.60
N VAL A 131 -11.48 7.73 21.88
CA VAL A 131 -12.91 7.78 22.17
C VAL A 131 -13.64 8.39 20.98
N LEU A 132 -14.56 7.62 20.39
CA LEU A 132 -15.62 8.14 19.55
C LEU A 132 -16.84 8.39 20.44
N ALA A 133 -17.35 9.61 20.44
CA ALA A 133 -18.60 9.96 21.12
C ALA A 133 -19.49 10.76 20.17
N GLN A 134 -20.77 10.43 20.18
CA GLN A 134 -21.81 11.12 19.43
C GLN A 134 -22.99 11.40 20.35
N ARG A 135 -23.61 12.55 20.17
CA ARG A 135 -24.88 12.89 20.80
C ARG A 135 -25.82 13.49 19.77
N ARG A 136 -27.08 13.05 19.77
CA ARG A 136 -28.18 13.66 19.02
C ARG A 136 -29.39 13.79 19.92
N GLY A 137 -29.58 14.97 20.51
CA GLY A 137 -30.61 15.22 21.53
C GLY A 137 -30.39 14.38 22.80
N ALA A 138 -31.29 13.43 23.05
CA ALA A 138 -31.19 12.48 24.16
C ALA A 138 -30.38 11.21 23.82
N ALA A 139 -30.20 10.92 22.53
CA ALA A 139 -29.48 9.74 22.10
C ALA A 139 -27.97 9.98 22.21
N VAL A 140 -27.25 8.99 22.75
CA VAL A 140 -25.79 9.00 22.93
C VAL A 140 -25.23 7.69 22.39
N HIS A 141 -24.14 7.78 21.65
CA HIS A 141 -23.31 6.64 21.27
C HIS A 141 -21.88 6.93 21.67
N ALA A 142 -21.21 5.97 22.33
CA ALA A 142 -19.81 6.11 22.69
C ALA A 142 -19.10 4.76 22.58
N ILE A 143 -17.90 4.77 22.02
CA ILE A 143 -17.04 3.61 21.88
C ILE A 143 -15.58 4.05 22.05
N SER A 144 -14.82 3.32 22.86
CA SER A 144 -13.43 3.65 23.18
C SER A 144 -12.52 2.47 22.91
N ILE A 145 -11.41 2.70 22.22
CA ILE A 145 -10.38 1.69 21.97
C ILE A 145 -9.08 2.07 22.70
N ASP A 146 -8.46 1.10 23.38
CA ASP A 146 -7.18 1.30 24.07
C ASP A 146 -6.05 1.41 23.03
N ALA A 147 -5.34 2.55 23.07
CA ALA A 147 -4.21 2.87 22.23
C ALA A 147 -2.94 3.15 23.06
N THR A 148 -2.88 2.68 24.32
CA THR A 148 -1.78 2.99 25.24
C THR A 148 -0.43 2.50 24.71
N GLN A 149 -0.39 1.31 24.09
CA GLN A 149 0.84 0.79 23.49
C GLN A 149 1.26 1.61 22.27
N GLU A 150 0.31 1.95 21.40
CA GLU A 150 0.53 2.76 20.20
C GLU A 150 0.99 4.19 20.57
N ARG A 151 0.48 4.73 21.67
CA ARG A 151 0.89 6.01 22.28
C ARG A 151 2.33 5.96 22.81
N LEU A 152 2.70 4.87 23.46
CA LEU A 152 4.06 4.66 23.96
C LEU A 152 5.08 4.56 22.81
N THR A 153 4.75 3.83 21.74
CA THR A 153 5.67 3.63 20.62
C THR A 153 5.71 4.82 19.66
N GLY A 154 4.57 5.51 19.50
CA GLY A 154 4.31 6.46 18.43
C GLY A 154 4.24 5.79 17.07
N GLY A 155 4.09 6.60 16.02
CA GLY A 155 4.07 6.16 14.63
C GLY A 155 2.76 6.46 13.94
N ARG A 156 2.61 5.90 12.75
CA ARG A 156 1.44 6.13 11.90
C ARG A 156 0.32 5.17 12.24
N MET A 157 -0.87 5.73 12.31
CA MET A 157 -2.08 5.04 12.70
C MET A 157 -3.11 5.17 11.58
N ARG A 158 -3.91 4.13 11.38
CA ARG A 158 -5.15 4.21 10.61
C ARG A 158 -6.29 3.83 11.54
N LEU A 159 -7.28 4.71 11.65
CA LEU A 159 -8.50 4.46 12.40
C LEU A 159 -9.67 4.31 11.45
N ILE A 160 -10.45 3.26 11.65
CA ILE A 160 -11.66 2.99 10.87
C ILE A 160 -12.82 2.85 11.86
N TRP A 161 -13.79 3.74 11.75
CA TRP A 161 -15.09 3.56 12.39
C TRP A 161 -16.11 3.14 11.35
N ARG A 162 -16.75 1.99 11.54
CA ARG A 162 -17.90 1.57 10.74
C ARG A 162 -19.15 1.47 11.61
N TRP A 163 -20.30 1.76 11.01
CA TRP A 163 -21.60 1.66 11.65
C TRP A 163 -22.62 0.94 10.77
N ASP A 164 -23.40 0.05 11.38
CA ASP A 164 -24.60 -0.55 10.81
C ASP A 164 -25.79 -0.19 11.69
N GLY A 165 -26.58 0.79 11.28
CA GLY A 165 -27.79 1.23 11.99
C GLY A 165 -28.82 0.10 12.13
N PRO A 166 -29.26 -0.51 11.01
CA PRO A 166 -30.17 -1.67 11.04
C PRO A 166 -29.67 -2.84 11.89
N GLY A 167 -28.37 -3.18 11.76
CA GLY A 167 -27.73 -4.24 12.55
C GLY A 167 -27.47 -3.87 14.01
N ARG A 168 -27.60 -2.58 14.36
CA ARG A 168 -27.20 -1.99 15.66
C ARG A 168 -25.74 -2.26 16.02
N GLU A 169 -24.86 -2.38 15.04
CA GLU A 169 -23.44 -2.68 15.24
C GLU A 169 -22.56 -1.44 14.98
N SER A 170 -21.61 -1.21 15.87
CA SER A 170 -20.53 -0.24 15.67
C SER A 170 -19.21 -0.95 15.85
N LEU A 171 -18.21 -0.65 15.01
CA LEU A 171 -16.87 -1.22 15.17
C LEU A 171 -15.84 -0.12 14.97
N LEU A 172 -14.96 0.03 15.96
CA LEU A 172 -13.80 0.90 15.89
C LEU A 172 -12.56 0.02 15.74
N THR A 173 -11.80 0.22 14.66
CA THR A 173 -10.57 -0.52 14.36
C THR A 173 -9.40 0.45 14.32
N LEU A 174 -8.35 0.15 15.07
CA LEU A 174 -7.08 0.87 15.07
C LEU A 174 -5.99 -0.03 14.49
N GLU A 175 -5.35 0.41 13.41
CA GLU A 175 -4.18 -0.22 12.81
C GLU A 175 -2.95 0.65 13.10
N ALA A 176 -1.94 0.09 13.76
CA ALA A 176 -0.63 0.73 13.86
C ALA A 176 0.21 0.32 12.64
N LEU A 177 0.34 1.22 11.67
CA LEU A 177 0.86 0.89 10.34
C LEU A 177 2.34 0.50 10.35
N ASP A 178 3.10 1.04 11.30
CA ASP A 178 4.54 0.78 11.45
C ASP A 178 4.80 -0.51 12.24
N GLN A 179 4.05 -0.74 13.31
CA GLN A 179 4.17 -1.92 14.18
C GLN A 179 3.39 -3.13 13.64
N ARG A 180 2.50 -2.91 12.68
CA ARG A 180 1.60 -3.91 12.08
C ARG A 180 0.71 -4.60 13.12
N THR A 181 0.27 -3.85 14.12
CA THR A 181 -0.71 -4.31 15.11
C THR A 181 -2.10 -3.81 14.75
N ILE A 182 -3.10 -4.59 15.16
CA ILE A 182 -4.50 -4.26 14.94
C ILE A 182 -5.24 -4.45 16.25
N ARG A 183 -6.09 -3.49 16.59
CA ARG A 183 -7.02 -3.55 17.71
C ARG A 183 -8.41 -3.25 17.22
N GLN A 184 -9.40 -3.90 17.81
CA GLN A 184 -10.81 -3.66 17.54
C GLN A 184 -11.59 -3.52 18.82
N GLN A 185 -12.52 -2.58 18.82
CA GLN A 185 -13.55 -2.46 19.83
C GLN A 185 -14.91 -2.49 19.14
N ALA A 186 -15.77 -3.41 19.57
CA ALA A 186 -17.17 -3.44 19.18
C ALA A 186 -18.01 -2.54 20.11
N GLY A 187 -19.04 -1.94 19.56
CA GLY A 187 -20.05 -1.17 20.25
C GLY A 187 -21.43 -1.47 19.65
N VAL A 188 -22.48 -0.98 20.30
CA VAL A 188 -23.86 -1.23 19.90
C VAL A 188 -24.61 0.07 19.71
N ALA A 189 -25.70 0.02 18.93
CA ALA A 189 -26.60 1.15 18.73
C ALA A 189 -25.90 2.44 18.24
N PRO A 190 -25.15 2.39 17.12
CA PRO A 190 -24.52 3.58 16.57
C PRO A 190 -25.56 4.65 16.23
N LEU A 191 -25.13 5.92 16.21
CA LEU A 191 -25.92 7.01 15.63
C LEU A 191 -25.46 7.23 14.18
N PRO A 192 -26.24 6.78 13.17
CA PRO A 192 -25.85 6.94 11.79
C PRO A 192 -25.73 8.43 11.41
N LEU A 193 -24.76 8.73 10.55
CA LEU A 193 -24.50 10.11 10.13
C LEU A 193 -25.65 10.66 9.29
N THR A 194 -26.02 11.91 9.54
CA THR A 194 -26.92 12.63 8.64
C THR A 194 -26.17 13.11 7.39
N ARG A 195 -26.92 13.47 6.35
CA ARG A 195 -26.36 14.15 5.17
C ARG A 195 -25.50 15.36 5.53
N ASP A 196 -25.98 16.18 6.46
CA ASP A 196 -25.33 17.44 6.82
C ASP A 196 -24.05 17.19 7.62
N GLU A 197 -24.03 16.18 8.49
CA GLU A 197 -22.81 15.76 9.19
C GLU A 197 -21.78 15.19 8.20
N ALA A 198 -22.23 14.35 7.26
CA ALA A 198 -21.38 13.80 6.22
C ALA A 198 -20.78 14.91 5.33
N ALA A 199 -21.59 15.87 4.90
CA ALA A 199 -21.15 17.02 4.13
C ALA A 199 -20.16 17.89 4.94
N ALA A 200 -20.45 18.14 6.22
CA ALA A 200 -19.58 18.92 7.10
C ALA A 200 -18.21 18.26 7.31
N LEU A 201 -18.12 16.94 7.37
CA LEU A 201 -16.86 16.21 7.47
C LEU A 201 -16.05 16.24 6.16
N LEU A 202 -16.71 16.41 5.02
CA LEU A 202 -16.09 16.44 3.69
C LEU A 202 -15.83 17.86 3.18
N ASP A 203 -16.30 18.89 3.88
CA ASP A 203 -16.08 20.29 3.53
C ASP A 203 -14.91 20.87 4.36
N PRO A 204 -13.77 21.20 3.72
CA PRO A 204 -12.63 21.80 4.42
C PRO A 204 -12.92 23.18 5.01
N ALA A 205 -13.91 23.90 4.48
CA ALA A 205 -14.39 25.17 5.01
C ALA A 205 -15.57 24.99 5.99
N GLY A 206 -15.98 23.75 6.23
CA GLY A 206 -17.14 23.39 7.00
C GLY A 206 -16.99 23.59 8.52
N PRO A 207 -18.04 23.26 9.29
CA PRO A 207 -18.03 23.38 10.74
C PRO A 207 -17.22 22.28 11.43
N ALA A 208 -16.87 21.19 10.73
CA ALA A 208 -16.00 20.17 11.28
C ALA A 208 -14.59 20.73 11.55
N ARG A 209 -14.00 20.32 12.66
CA ARG A 209 -12.62 20.62 13.04
C ARG A 209 -11.85 19.32 12.99
N ILE A 210 -10.95 19.24 12.01
CA ILE A 210 -10.05 18.10 11.84
C ILE A 210 -8.77 18.37 12.61
N GLY A 211 -8.33 17.38 13.37
CA GLY A 211 -7.17 17.45 14.23
C GLY A 211 -5.89 17.75 13.45
N PRO A 212 -4.92 18.47 14.06
CA PRO A 212 -3.71 18.91 13.36
C PRO A 212 -2.78 17.76 12.93
N ARG A 213 -2.99 16.54 13.46
CA ARG A 213 -2.21 15.34 13.13
C ARG A 213 -2.97 14.32 12.29
N VAL A 214 -4.18 14.66 11.86
CA VAL A 214 -4.91 13.85 10.88
C VAL A 214 -4.43 14.24 9.50
N ASP A 215 -3.79 13.30 8.80
CA ASP A 215 -3.24 13.53 7.47
C ASP A 215 -4.36 13.63 6.43
N TRP A 216 -5.36 12.76 6.57
CA TRP A 216 -6.56 12.72 5.77
C TRP A 216 -7.67 11.92 6.46
N LEU A 217 -8.92 12.15 6.03
CA LEU A 217 -10.07 11.31 6.32
C LEU A 217 -10.85 11.00 5.04
N ALA A 218 -11.54 9.87 4.99
CA ALA A 218 -12.44 9.46 3.93
C ALA A 218 -13.74 8.93 4.52
N LEU A 219 -14.84 9.22 3.82
CA LEU A 219 -16.18 8.82 4.22
C LEU A 219 -16.78 7.90 3.16
N GLY A 220 -17.47 6.85 3.60
CA GLY A 220 -18.24 5.96 2.75
C GLY A 220 -19.57 5.52 3.37
N ASP A 221 -20.50 5.06 2.54
CA ASP A 221 -21.85 4.56 2.90
C ASP A 221 -21.94 3.02 2.91
N HIS A 222 -20.79 2.36 3.05
CA HIS A 222 -20.68 0.90 3.14
C HIS A 222 -19.93 0.49 4.39
N LEU A 223 -20.02 -0.79 4.75
CA LEU A 223 -19.22 -1.38 5.83
C LEU A 223 -17.88 -1.82 5.24
N GLN A 224 -16.86 -0.97 5.38
CA GLN A 224 -15.51 -1.28 4.90
C GLN A 224 -14.99 -2.49 5.67
N PRO A 225 -14.72 -3.62 4.99
CA PRO A 225 -14.06 -4.74 5.64
C PRO A 225 -12.62 -4.35 5.97
N MET A 226 -12.07 -4.95 7.02
CA MET A 226 -10.63 -4.93 7.22
C MET A 226 -9.99 -5.74 6.09
N GLY A 227 -9.45 -5.03 5.11
CA GLY A 227 -9.06 -5.60 3.82
C GLY A 227 -7.61 -6.06 3.81
N PRO A 228 -7.30 -7.16 3.11
CA PRO A 228 -5.98 -7.76 3.19
C PRO A 228 -4.88 -6.87 2.60
N ALA A 229 -3.71 -6.88 3.22
CA ALA A 229 -2.60 -5.98 2.90
C ALA A 229 -1.92 -6.28 1.54
N GLY A 230 -2.00 -7.51 1.03
CA GLY A 230 -1.26 -7.97 -0.15
C GLY A 230 -2.11 -8.09 -1.41
N CYS A 231 -2.63 -6.99 -1.95
CA CYS A 231 -3.44 -7.02 -3.18
C CYS A 231 -2.74 -6.35 -4.38
N PHE A 232 -3.14 -6.74 -5.58
CA PHE A 232 -2.67 -6.18 -6.86
C PHE A 232 -3.81 -5.59 -7.68
N ALA A 233 -3.48 -4.83 -8.71
CA ALA A 233 -4.48 -4.24 -9.61
C ALA A 233 -5.28 -5.31 -10.37
N PRO A 234 -6.52 -5.02 -10.81
CA PRO A 234 -7.41 -5.99 -11.48
C PRO A 234 -6.82 -6.62 -12.73
N ALA A 235 -6.08 -5.84 -13.53
CA ALA A 235 -5.48 -6.30 -14.78
C ALA A 235 -4.13 -7.00 -14.61
N THR A 236 -3.65 -7.19 -13.38
CA THR A 236 -2.35 -7.84 -13.13
C THR A 236 -2.33 -9.25 -13.74
N PRO A 237 -1.42 -9.53 -14.68
CA PRO A 237 -1.35 -10.81 -15.39
C PRO A 237 -0.79 -11.90 -14.49
N ILE A 238 -1.60 -12.87 -14.07
CA ILE A 238 -1.17 -14.01 -13.25
C ILE A 238 -0.96 -15.23 -14.14
N GLN A 239 0.18 -15.90 -14.00
CA GLN A 239 0.45 -17.14 -14.70
C GLN A 239 -0.42 -18.27 -14.16
N THR A 240 -1.07 -19.00 -15.07
CA THR A 240 -1.79 -20.25 -14.78
C THR A 240 -1.26 -21.36 -15.70
N PRO A 241 -1.58 -22.65 -15.42
CA PRO A 241 -1.19 -23.75 -16.30
C PRO A 241 -1.73 -23.61 -17.73
N GLU A 242 -2.87 -22.94 -17.90
CA GLU A 242 -3.54 -22.74 -19.18
C GLU A 242 -3.15 -21.42 -19.87
N GLY A 243 -2.26 -20.63 -19.26
CA GLY A 243 -1.80 -19.35 -19.78
C GLY A 243 -1.99 -18.20 -18.79
N VAL A 244 -1.79 -16.97 -19.26
CA VAL A 244 -1.87 -15.78 -18.41
C VAL A 244 -3.32 -15.33 -18.25
N VAL A 245 -3.77 -15.17 -17.01
CA VAL A 245 -5.12 -14.72 -16.66
C VAL A 245 -5.03 -13.46 -15.80
N PRO A 246 -5.81 -12.39 -16.10
CA PRO A 246 -5.90 -11.23 -15.22
C PRO A 246 -6.38 -11.63 -13.82
N ALA A 247 -5.72 -11.10 -12.80
CA ALA A 247 -6.06 -11.19 -11.39
C ALA A 247 -7.57 -11.18 -11.10
N ALA A 248 -8.29 -10.20 -11.64
CA ALA A 248 -9.72 -10.02 -11.40
C ALA A 248 -10.63 -11.09 -12.03
N ARG A 249 -10.09 -11.98 -12.86
CA ARG A 249 -10.83 -13.08 -13.49
C ARG A 249 -10.66 -14.41 -12.76
N LEU A 250 -9.65 -14.53 -11.89
CA LEU A 250 -9.41 -15.74 -11.11
C LEU A 250 -10.46 -15.90 -10.01
N ARG A 251 -10.92 -17.12 -9.83
CA ARG A 251 -11.96 -17.53 -8.88
C ARG A 251 -11.45 -18.66 -7.99
N ALA A 252 -12.17 -18.91 -6.90
CA ALA A 252 -11.90 -20.08 -6.07
C ALA A 252 -12.03 -21.37 -6.90
N GLY A 253 -11.05 -22.26 -6.78
CA GLY A 253 -10.91 -23.49 -7.55
C GLY A 253 -9.98 -23.38 -8.76
N ASP A 254 -9.74 -22.17 -9.31
CA ASP A 254 -8.82 -21.99 -10.43
C ASP A 254 -7.37 -22.32 -10.00
N LEU A 255 -6.59 -22.90 -10.90
CA LEU A 255 -5.17 -23.16 -10.65
C LEU A 255 -4.33 -21.96 -11.06
N VAL A 256 -3.40 -21.57 -10.18
CA VAL A 256 -2.36 -20.58 -10.48
C VAL A 256 -0.99 -21.24 -10.40
N GLU A 257 -0.08 -20.83 -11.28
CA GLU A 257 1.31 -21.29 -11.20
C GLU A 257 2.00 -20.63 -10.01
N THR A 258 2.65 -21.47 -9.19
CA THR A 258 3.49 -21.00 -8.09
C THR A 258 4.95 -21.36 -8.34
N ILE A 259 5.85 -20.53 -7.83
CA ILE A 259 7.30 -20.76 -7.98
C ILE A 259 7.76 -21.95 -7.13
N ASP A 260 7.12 -22.18 -5.99
CA ASP A 260 7.62 -23.05 -4.94
C ASP A 260 6.83 -24.35 -4.73
N ALA A 261 5.62 -24.47 -5.29
CA ALA A 261 4.75 -25.62 -5.06
C ALA A 261 4.02 -26.13 -6.33
N GLY A 262 4.46 -25.74 -7.53
CA GLY A 262 3.76 -26.05 -8.78
C GLY A 262 2.37 -25.39 -8.84
N PRO A 263 1.45 -25.87 -9.69
CA PRO A 263 0.09 -25.34 -9.75
C PRO A 263 -0.66 -25.52 -8.42
N GLN A 264 -1.20 -24.44 -7.88
CA GLN A 264 -1.97 -24.45 -6.62
C GLN A 264 -3.38 -23.89 -6.83
N PRO A 265 -4.41 -24.46 -6.17
CA PRO A 265 -5.76 -23.95 -6.27
C PRO A 265 -5.93 -22.65 -5.47
N VAL A 266 -6.63 -21.70 -6.07
CA VAL A 266 -7.13 -20.50 -5.38
C VAL A 266 -8.21 -20.93 -4.40
N LEU A 267 -8.01 -20.66 -3.10
CA LEU A 267 -9.03 -20.88 -2.08
C LEU A 267 -10.02 -19.75 -2.00
N TRP A 268 -9.54 -18.52 -2.17
CA TRP A 268 -10.38 -17.33 -2.19
C TRP A 268 -9.79 -16.29 -3.12
N SER A 269 -10.67 -15.68 -3.90
CA SER A 269 -10.39 -14.51 -4.71
C SER A 269 -11.41 -13.45 -4.33
N GLY A 270 -10.94 -12.24 -4.06
CA GLY A 270 -11.83 -11.16 -3.72
C GLY A 270 -11.19 -9.80 -3.88
N ARG A 271 -12.02 -8.78 -3.69
CA ARG A 271 -11.67 -7.40 -3.95
C ARG A 271 -11.96 -6.49 -2.78
N VAL A 272 -11.18 -5.42 -2.68
CA VAL A 272 -11.40 -4.31 -1.76
C VAL A 272 -11.23 -2.99 -2.49
N SER A 273 -12.16 -2.06 -2.28
CA SER A 273 -12.08 -0.71 -2.82
C SER A 273 -11.57 0.23 -1.75
N LEU A 274 -10.47 0.94 -2.03
CA LEU A 274 -9.82 1.82 -1.06
C LEU A 274 -9.51 3.20 -1.66
N PRO A 275 -9.61 4.28 -0.87
CA PRO A 275 -9.11 5.58 -1.28
C PRO A 275 -7.60 5.52 -1.52
N ALA A 276 -7.15 5.92 -2.70
CA ALA A 276 -5.74 5.96 -3.07
C ALA A 276 -5.04 7.22 -2.53
N ILE A 277 -5.09 7.40 -1.21
CA ILE A 277 -4.62 8.58 -0.48
C ILE A 277 -3.63 8.16 0.62
N GLY A 278 -2.66 9.02 0.96
CA GLY A 278 -1.71 8.77 2.04
C GLY A 278 -0.93 7.47 1.86
N HIS A 279 -0.97 6.59 2.87
CA HIS A 279 -0.28 5.30 2.84
C HIS A 279 -1.05 4.20 2.08
N LEU A 280 -2.16 4.56 1.42
CA LEU A 280 -2.90 3.71 0.47
C LEU A 280 -2.63 4.08 -0.99
N ARG A 281 -1.79 5.09 -1.26
CA ARG A 281 -1.38 5.41 -2.64
C ARG A 281 -0.74 4.18 -3.30
N PRO A 282 -1.12 3.86 -4.55
CA PRO A 282 -0.66 2.66 -5.23
C PRO A 282 0.85 2.73 -5.48
N VAL A 283 1.51 1.57 -5.51
CA VAL A 283 2.91 1.48 -5.94
C VAL A 283 2.94 0.88 -7.34
N LYS A 284 3.58 1.61 -8.26
CA LYS A 284 3.92 1.17 -9.59
C LYS A 284 5.30 0.52 -9.56
N LEU A 285 5.39 -0.75 -9.93
CA LEU A 285 6.64 -1.47 -10.16
C LEU A 285 7.01 -1.30 -11.63
N CYS A 286 8.07 -0.54 -11.93
CA CYS A 286 8.42 -0.21 -13.31
C CYS A 286 9.07 -1.39 -14.02
N ALA A 287 8.61 -1.73 -15.21
CA ALA A 287 9.32 -2.67 -16.07
C ALA A 287 10.61 -2.04 -16.65
N PRO A 288 11.66 -2.83 -16.94
CA PRO A 288 11.79 -4.27 -16.67
C PRO A 288 12.47 -4.57 -15.32
N VAL A 289 12.44 -3.64 -14.38
CA VAL A 289 13.31 -3.65 -13.19
C VAL A 289 13.12 -4.89 -12.30
N PHE A 290 11.89 -5.36 -12.19
CA PHE A 290 11.52 -6.49 -11.33
C PHE A 290 11.20 -7.74 -12.16
N SER A 291 11.93 -7.92 -13.27
CA SER A 291 11.72 -8.97 -14.28
C SER A 291 10.35 -8.91 -14.99
N ALA A 292 9.50 -7.92 -14.65
CA ALA A 292 8.21 -7.68 -15.30
C ALA A 292 8.40 -7.22 -16.76
N ARG A 293 7.56 -7.66 -17.70
CA ARG A 293 7.59 -7.18 -19.10
C ARG A 293 6.79 -5.88 -19.26
N GLN A 294 5.78 -5.68 -18.41
CA GLN A 294 5.01 -4.45 -18.30
C GLN A 294 4.98 -3.93 -16.86
N ASP A 295 4.61 -2.65 -16.71
CA ASP A 295 4.48 -2.04 -15.39
C ASP A 295 3.36 -2.72 -14.58
N LEU A 296 3.63 -3.05 -13.32
CA LEU A 296 2.65 -3.64 -12.41
C LEU A 296 2.21 -2.64 -11.35
N TRP A 297 0.96 -2.75 -10.92
CA TRP A 297 0.39 -1.90 -9.89
C TRP A 297 -0.07 -2.74 -8.71
N VAL A 298 0.45 -2.41 -7.53
CA VAL A 298 0.19 -3.17 -6.29
C VAL A 298 -0.12 -2.25 -5.12
N MET A 299 -0.78 -2.80 -4.11
CA MET A 299 -0.93 -2.10 -2.84
C MET A 299 0.45 -1.88 -2.20
N PRO A 300 0.66 -0.77 -1.47
CA PRO A 300 1.95 -0.47 -0.86
C PRO A 300 2.49 -1.55 0.09
N GLN A 301 1.62 -2.35 0.72
CA GLN A 301 1.99 -3.45 1.61
C GLN A 301 2.21 -4.79 0.88
N HIS A 302 1.89 -4.88 -0.41
CA HIS A 302 2.11 -6.08 -1.21
C HIS A 302 3.60 -6.37 -1.32
N ARG A 303 4.02 -7.62 -1.08
CA ARG A 303 5.44 -7.96 -1.12
C ARG A 303 5.86 -8.53 -2.46
N VAL A 304 7.02 -8.05 -2.90
CA VAL A 304 7.74 -8.50 -4.09
C VAL A 304 8.90 -9.38 -3.62
N ALA A 305 9.08 -10.54 -4.25
CA ALA A 305 10.25 -11.36 -4.00
C ALA A 305 11.45 -10.83 -4.78
N LEU A 306 12.56 -10.62 -4.09
CA LEU A 306 13.82 -10.18 -4.67
C LEU A 306 14.91 -11.19 -4.37
N SER A 307 15.73 -11.48 -5.37
CA SER A 307 16.89 -12.35 -5.27
C SER A 307 18.15 -11.71 -5.88
N GLY A 308 19.30 -12.32 -5.62
CA GLY A 308 20.58 -11.97 -6.22
C GLY A 308 21.70 -11.70 -5.22
N PRO A 309 22.92 -11.41 -5.69
CA PRO A 309 24.11 -11.37 -4.83
C PRO A 309 24.02 -10.37 -3.68
N SER A 310 23.34 -9.24 -3.88
CA SER A 310 23.13 -8.24 -2.81
C SER A 310 22.14 -8.71 -1.75
N VAL A 311 21.16 -9.53 -2.12
CA VAL A 311 20.19 -10.11 -1.16
C VAL A 311 20.92 -11.13 -0.30
N ASP A 312 21.66 -12.05 -0.91
CA ASP A 312 22.47 -13.05 -0.22
C ASP A 312 23.50 -12.39 0.70
N PHE A 313 24.28 -11.43 0.20
CA PHE A 313 25.28 -10.73 1.00
C PHE A 313 24.70 -9.97 2.21
N ILE A 314 23.55 -9.29 2.05
CA ILE A 314 22.98 -8.45 3.11
C ILE A 314 22.15 -9.27 4.10
N PHE A 315 21.40 -10.26 3.62
CA PHE A 315 20.40 -10.97 4.43
C PHE A 315 20.75 -12.42 4.74
N GLY A 316 21.74 -12.99 4.08
CA GLY A 316 22.09 -14.41 4.15
C GLY A 316 20.98 -15.32 3.59
N GLU A 317 20.23 -14.83 2.60
CA GLU A 317 19.11 -15.54 1.98
C GLU A 317 19.20 -15.40 0.46
N ASP A 318 18.85 -16.46 -0.28
CA ASP A 318 18.81 -16.40 -1.75
C ASP A 318 17.71 -15.46 -2.26
N GLU A 319 16.57 -15.43 -1.54
CA GLU A 319 15.37 -14.70 -1.93
C GLU A 319 14.61 -14.18 -0.69
N VAL A 320 14.20 -12.92 -0.73
CA VAL A 320 13.47 -12.25 0.35
C VAL A 320 12.22 -11.54 -0.14
N LEU A 321 11.24 -11.34 0.74
CA LEU A 321 10.04 -10.55 0.48
C LEU A 321 10.17 -9.13 1.01
N ILE A 322 9.96 -8.14 0.13
CA ILE A 322 9.99 -6.71 0.47
C ILE A 322 8.68 -6.05 0.07
N GLU A 323 8.08 -5.26 0.97
CA GLU A 323 6.88 -4.49 0.66
C GLU A 323 7.16 -3.45 -0.44
N ALA A 324 6.23 -3.31 -1.39
CA ALA A 324 6.36 -2.41 -2.53
C ALA A 324 6.64 -0.95 -2.11
N ARG A 325 6.04 -0.47 -1.00
CA ARG A 325 6.31 0.87 -0.46
C ARG A 325 7.76 1.10 -0.04
N SER A 326 8.46 0.05 0.38
CA SER A 326 9.88 0.14 0.74
C SER A 326 10.79 0.14 -0.50
N LEU A 327 10.26 -0.28 -1.66
CA LEU A 327 10.94 -0.24 -2.95
C LEU A 327 10.71 1.08 -3.70
N ALA A 328 9.75 1.91 -3.26
CA ALA A 328 9.37 3.18 -3.89
C ALA A 328 10.50 4.23 -3.77
N ASP A 329 11.51 4.09 -4.62
CA ASP A 329 12.74 4.89 -4.64
C ASP A 329 12.69 6.08 -5.62
N GLY A 330 11.59 6.23 -6.36
CA GLY A 330 11.39 7.28 -7.36
C GLY A 330 11.93 6.94 -8.75
N CYS A 331 12.42 5.71 -8.96
CA CYS A 331 12.96 5.25 -10.24
C CYS A 331 12.46 3.84 -10.58
N ALA A 332 12.82 2.87 -9.74
CA ALA A 332 12.45 1.47 -9.83
C ALA A 332 10.96 1.24 -9.57
N ALA A 333 10.50 1.84 -8.48
CA ALA A 333 9.12 1.83 -8.11
C ALA A 333 8.70 3.26 -7.77
N LEU A 334 7.49 3.60 -8.21
CA LEU A 334 6.92 4.94 -8.08
C LEU A 334 5.67 4.85 -7.22
N GLN A 335 5.45 5.85 -6.38
CA GLN A 335 4.21 5.99 -5.63
C GLN A 335 3.52 7.29 -6.04
N PRO A 336 2.84 7.31 -7.21
CA PRO A 336 2.24 8.53 -7.73
C PRO A 336 1.04 8.97 -6.91
N ASP A 337 0.81 10.27 -6.89
CA ASP A 337 -0.45 10.82 -6.39
C ASP A 337 -1.58 10.53 -7.37
N CYS A 338 -2.52 9.69 -6.95
CA CYS A 338 -3.74 9.39 -7.70
C CYS A 338 -4.94 9.45 -6.74
N PRO A 339 -5.40 10.65 -6.35
CA PRO A 339 -6.58 10.77 -5.51
C PRO A 339 -7.79 10.21 -6.26
N GLY A 340 -8.47 9.26 -5.64
CA GLY A 340 -9.56 8.47 -6.22
C GLY A 340 -9.77 7.20 -5.40
N VAL A 341 -10.66 6.33 -5.87
CA VAL A 341 -10.89 5.00 -5.29
C VAL A 341 -10.33 3.97 -6.24
N LEU A 342 -9.49 3.07 -5.74
CA LEU A 342 -8.93 1.97 -6.52
C LEU A 342 -9.44 0.63 -5.98
N GLU A 343 -9.87 -0.23 -6.90
CA GLU A 343 -10.26 -1.61 -6.60
C GLU A 343 -9.01 -2.50 -6.65
N TRP A 344 -8.77 -3.24 -5.58
CA TRP A 344 -7.63 -4.13 -5.41
C TRP A 344 -8.10 -5.57 -5.31
N HIS A 345 -7.37 -6.50 -5.94
CA HIS A 345 -7.68 -7.93 -5.95
C HIS A 345 -6.63 -8.72 -5.18
N GLY A 346 -7.09 -9.67 -4.37
CA GLY A 346 -6.23 -10.55 -3.59
C GLY A 346 -6.56 -12.02 -3.86
N LEU A 347 -5.52 -12.84 -3.91
CA LEU A 347 -5.63 -14.29 -4.07
C LEU A 347 -5.07 -14.99 -2.84
N LEU A 348 -5.91 -15.79 -2.20
CA LEU A 348 -5.54 -16.62 -1.07
C LEU A 348 -5.45 -18.08 -1.53
N LEU A 349 -4.32 -18.73 -1.27
CA LEU A 349 -4.11 -20.15 -1.54
C LEU A 349 -4.08 -20.93 -0.21
N GLY A 350 -3.96 -22.26 -0.27
CA GLY A 350 -3.87 -23.10 0.94
C GLY A 350 -2.58 -22.91 1.73
N GLY A 351 -1.47 -22.70 1.02
CA GLY A 351 -0.23 -22.20 1.58
C GLY A 351 0.02 -20.76 1.15
N HIS A 352 0.98 -20.12 1.82
CA HIS A 352 1.53 -18.88 1.30
C HIS A 352 2.61 -19.23 0.28
N HIS A 353 2.41 -18.82 -0.97
CA HIS A 353 3.28 -19.11 -2.11
C HIS A 353 3.61 -17.85 -2.92
N LEU A 354 4.64 -17.93 -3.75
CA LEU A 354 4.97 -16.91 -4.75
C LEU A 354 4.22 -17.18 -6.05
N LEU A 355 3.54 -16.15 -6.55
CA LEU A 355 2.87 -16.11 -7.84
C LEU A 355 3.79 -15.50 -8.89
N MET A 356 3.68 -15.97 -10.12
CA MET A 356 4.33 -15.34 -11.26
C MET A 356 3.38 -14.32 -11.91
N ALA A 357 3.74 -13.03 -11.85
CA ALA A 357 3.01 -11.93 -12.45
C ALA A 357 3.82 -11.26 -13.57
N ASP A 358 3.63 -11.70 -14.81
CA ASP A 358 4.38 -11.25 -16.00
C ASP A 358 5.90 -11.21 -15.82
N GLY A 359 6.47 -12.22 -15.18
CA GLY A 359 7.92 -12.31 -14.88
C GLY A 359 8.30 -11.78 -13.49
N CYS A 360 7.43 -11.00 -12.84
CA CYS A 360 7.65 -10.54 -11.48
C CYS A 360 7.12 -11.56 -10.45
N LYS A 361 7.93 -11.89 -9.46
CA LYS A 361 7.52 -12.77 -8.35
C LYS A 361 6.82 -11.96 -7.26
N LEU A 362 5.53 -12.19 -7.09
CA LEU A 362 4.67 -11.52 -6.11
C LEU A 362 4.11 -12.51 -5.10
N GLU A 363 3.82 -12.06 -3.88
CA GLU A 363 3.24 -12.93 -2.86
C GLU A 363 1.73 -13.19 -3.10
N SER A 364 1.27 -14.41 -2.83
CA SER A 364 -0.16 -14.65 -2.54
C SER A 364 -0.52 -14.09 -1.16
N LEU A 365 -1.80 -14.00 -0.83
CA LEU A 365 -2.23 -13.42 0.44
C LEU A 365 -1.68 -14.18 1.66
N HIS A 366 -0.85 -13.51 2.46
CA HIS A 366 -0.40 -14.02 3.75
C HIS A 366 -1.32 -13.58 4.89
N ILE A 367 -2.19 -14.49 5.35
CA ILE A 367 -3.12 -14.21 6.46
C ILE A 367 -2.58 -14.61 7.85
N GLY A 368 -1.33 -15.09 7.91
CA GLY A 368 -0.67 -15.48 9.15
C GLY A 368 -1.52 -16.42 10.03
N ARG A 369 -1.85 -15.93 11.23
CA ARG A 369 -2.66 -16.65 12.22
C ARG A 369 -4.11 -16.15 12.32
N LEU A 370 -4.62 -15.46 11.30
CA LEU A 370 -5.99 -14.90 11.31
C LEU A 370 -7.06 -15.98 11.56
N ALA A 371 -6.85 -17.21 11.08
CA ALA A 371 -7.70 -18.37 11.38
C ALA A 371 -7.83 -18.70 12.90
N ARG A 372 -6.90 -18.21 13.74
CA ARG A 372 -6.97 -18.35 15.20
C ARG A 372 -7.63 -17.15 15.89
N GLN A 373 -8.11 -16.17 15.12
CA GLN A 373 -8.72 -14.94 15.62
C GLN A 373 -10.09 -14.77 14.94
N PRO A 374 -11.07 -15.64 15.21
CA PRO A 374 -12.33 -15.70 14.46
C PRO A 374 -13.12 -14.39 14.50
N LEU A 375 -13.10 -13.68 15.64
CA LEU A 375 -13.75 -12.36 15.76
C LEU A 375 -13.13 -11.33 14.81
N LEU A 376 -11.79 -11.26 14.76
CA LEU A 376 -11.09 -10.36 13.84
C LEU A 376 -11.35 -10.78 12.39
N ALA A 377 -11.23 -12.07 12.10
CA ALA A 377 -11.41 -12.64 10.77
C ALA A 377 -12.81 -12.37 10.20
N ALA A 378 -13.85 -12.43 11.03
CA ALA A 378 -15.23 -12.13 10.64
C ALA A 378 -15.46 -10.67 10.21
N THR A 379 -14.54 -9.76 10.54
CA THR A 379 -14.62 -8.35 10.13
C THR A 379 -13.78 -8.04 8.88
N THR A 380 -13.10 -9.04 8.32
CA THR A 380 -12.28 -8.92 7.11
C THR A 380 -13.06 -9.25 5.84
N ALA A 381 -12.39 -9.09 4.69
CA ALA A 381 -12.91 -9.59 3.42
C ALA A 381 -13.12 -11.12 3.39
N PHE A 382 -12.56 -11.86 4.35
CA PHE A 382 -12.71 -13.31 4.48
C PHE A 382 -13.92 -13.76 5.30
N ALA A 383 -14.84 -12.86 5.68
CA ALA A 383 -15.96 -13.19 6.57
C ALA A 383 -16.81 -14.39 6.08
N GLY A 384 -17.02 -14.52 4.76
CA GLY A 384 -17.68 -15.69 4.17
C GLY A 384 -16.90 -16.99 4.39
N LEU A 385 -15.60 -16.98 4.08
CA LEU A 385 -14.71 -18.12 4.26
C LEU A 385 -14.57 -18.55 5.73
N VAL A 386 -14.62 -17.59 6.66
CA VAL A 386 -14.63 -17.84 8.11
C VAL A 386 -15.88 -18.61 8.53
N ARG A 387 -17.06 -18.22 8.03
CA ARG A 387 -18.33 -18.92 8.33
C ARG A 387 -18.34 -20.36 7.85
N GLU A 388 -17.63 -20.63 6.75
CA GLU A 388 -17.51 -21.96 6.16
C GLU A 388 -16.39 -22.80 6.80
N GLY A 389 -15.60 -22.22 7.71
CA GLY A 389 -14.45 -22.90 8.33
C GLY A 389 -13.26 -23.11 7.39
N GLY A 390 -13.24 -22.44 6.24
CA GLY A 390 -12.26 -22.65 5.16
C GLY A 390 -11.00 -21.79 5.25
N LEU A 391 -10.81 -21.00 6.32
CA LEU A 391 -9.69 -20.06 6.42
C LEU A 391 -8.38 -20.81 6.78
N PRO A 392 -7.33 -20.78 5.93
CA PRO A 392 -6.10 -21.53 6.17
C PRO A 392 -5.23 -20.92 7.29
N LEU A 393 -4.26 -21.71 7.77
CA LEU A 393 -3.27 -21.25 8.75
C LEU A 393 -1.89 -21.09 8.09
N HIS A 394 -1.48 -19.86 7.79
CA HIS A 394 -0.17 -19.57 7.21
C HIS A 394 0.89 -19.41 8.30
N ARG A 395 1.39 -20.54 8.80
CA ARG A 395 2.33 -20.59 9.95
C ARG A 395 3.61 -19.76 9.73
N LYS A 396 4.13 -19.76 8.50
CA LYS A 396 5.33 -19.03 8.10
C LYS A 396 5.08 -18.38 6.74
N PRO A 397 5.72 -17.25 6.45
CA PRO A 397 5.74 -16.72 5.10
C PRO A 397 6.57 -17.62 4.17
N VAL A 398 6.32 -17.56 2.85
CA VAL A 398 7.02 -18.34 1.81
C VAL A 398 8.52 -18.06 1.75
N ARG A 399 8.91 -16.82 2.07
CA ARG A 399 10.29 -16.37 2.24
C ARG A 399 10.40 -15.44 3.44
N LYS A 400 11.63 -15.14 3.86
CA LYS A 400 11.92 -14.14 4.89
C LYS A 400 11.36 -12.78 4.46
N ILE A 401 10.58 -12.16 5.34
CA ILE A 401 10.08 -10.80 5.14
C ILE A 401 11.10 -9.84 5.73
N VAL A 402 11.59 -8.93 4.90
CA VAL A 402 12.56 -7.91 5.32
C VAL A 402 11.80 -6.67 5.81
N SER A 403 12.30 -6.06 6.88
CA SER A 403 11.70 -4.84 7.43
C SER A 403 11.95 -3.62 6.54
N GLY A 404 11.12 -2.58 6.68
CA GLY A 404 11.26 -1.36 5.87
C GLY A 404 12.58 -0.62 6.08
N TYR A 405 13.24 -0.75 7.24
CA TYR A 405 14.57 -0.15 7.47
C TYR A 405 15.66 -0.93 6.73
N GLU A 406 15.63 -2.25 6.83
CA GLU A 406 16.56 -3.14 6.13
C GLU A 406 16.44 -3.03 4.60
N ALA A 407 15.21 -2.87 4.09
CA ALA A 407 14.96 -2.66 2.67
C ALA A 407 15.61 -1.36 2.13
N LYS A 408 15.77 -0.33 2.96
CA LYS A 408 16.48 0.91 2.55
C LYS A 408 17.96 0.65 2.27
N THR A 409 18.58 -0.28 2.98
CA THR A 409 19.97 -0.70 2.71
C THR A 409 20.10 -1.27 1.30
N LEU A 410 19.13 -2.10 0.90
CA LEU A 410 19.06 -2.68 -0.45
C LEU A 410 18.78 -1.62 -1.53
N ALA A 411 17.86 -0.68 -1.27
CA ALA A 411 17.61 0.45 -2.18
C ALA A 411 18.83 1.38 -2.31
N SER A 412 19.59 1.60 -1.23
CA SER A 412 20.84 2.36 -1.25
C SER A 412 21.92 1.67 -2.08
N ALA A 413 22.09 0.35 -1.91
CA ALA A 413 23.02 -0.45 -2.70
C ALA A 413 22.73 -0.34 -4.21
N ARG A 414 21.45 -0.34 -4.60
CA ARG A 414 21.01 -0.13 -5.99
C ARG A 414 21.43 1.23 -6.55
N ARG A 415 21.23 2.31 -5.78
CA ARG A 415 21.62 3.68 -6.21
C ARG A 415 23.13 3.84 -6.40
N GLN A 416 23.93 3.02 -5.73
CA GLN A 416 25.39 3.03 -5.81
C GLN A 416 25.96 2.17 -6.96
N GLY A 417 25.11 1.62 -7.85
CA GLY A 417 25.56 0.92 -9.06
C GLY A 417 25.95 -0.55 -8.85
N LEU A 418 25.60 -1.14 -7.70
CA LEU A 418 25.57 -2.61 -7.58
C LEU A 418 24.45 -3.13 -8.51
N ARG A 419 24.82 -4.13 -9.33
CA ARG A 419 24.09 -4.64 -10.52
C ARG A 419 22.58 -4.86 -10.30
N PRO A 420 21.75 -4.83 -11.36
CA PRO A 420 20.31 -5.00 -11.26
C PRO A 420 19.93 -6.32 -10.57
N PHE A 421 18.86 -6.27 -9.80
CA PHE A 421 18.20 -7.43 -9.21
C PHE A 421 17.84 -8.41 -10.32
N VAL A 422 18.08 -9.70 -10.09
CA VAL A 422 17.44 -10.76 -10.85
C VAL A 422 16.30 -11.20 -9.96
N ALA A 423 15.07 -10.79 -10.31
CA ALA A 423 13.89 -11.44 -9.74
C ALA A 423 13.69 -12.78 -10.42
#